data_AF-A0A0Q5KUF7-F1
#
_entry.id   AF-A0A0Q5KUF7-F1
#
_cell.length_a   1.000
_cell.length_b   1.000
_cell.length_c   1.000
_cell.angle_alpha   90.00
_cell.angle_beta   90.00
_cell.angle_gamma   90.00
#
_symmetry.space_group_name_H-M   'P 1'
#
loop_
_entity.id
_entity.type
_entity.pdbx_description
1 polymer ?
#
loop_
_entity_poly.entity_id
_entity_poly.type
_entity_poly.pdbx_seq_one_letter_code
_entity_poly.pdbx_strand_id
1 'polypeptide(L)'
;MGAVSDAKKAYRLLKRALASRKAVQRVRRRLADQEPHPTEHYKVAVYFADGAVNMYQMRQWYSPLKELAKRWPVVVLSRSATGADKLLDEDGPPVAFVPTVRDLERFITAQDIRIVLYVNQNTRNFQMFRYGRRWHVFINHGESDKMYMTTNQYKAYDYAFVAGQAARDRLSRTLWDWDIDHRTIEIGRPQADHYSGTLPYTPDARTVVLYAPTWEGDRPSAHYGSIATHGEALVTALLASRSHRVIYRPHPRSGVVDDAYGAAHRRIIADIAAANASDPTAQHVYDDGADLGWQLAAADVAIVDISAMVYDRLAVGKPLMITRPADERASIDTNGYLSDCEWLSADAASDIVAEVERVRADEAAIARLRMWVQHYFGDTTPGVATEKFHAAIEQLMQKWDRWQAHEIGSVRTDEDDDDEEADEEEV
;
A
#
# COMPACT_ATOMS: atom_id res chain seq x y z
N MET A 1 -18.15 31.76 -22.42
CA MET A 1 -17.13 30.99 -21.67
C MET A 1 -17.29 29.46 -21.77
N GLY A 2 -18.42 28.90 -22.23
CA GLY A 2 -18.60 27.43 -22.36
C GLY A 2 -17.83 26.75 -23.49
N ALA A 3 -17.85 27.29 -24.71
CA ALA A 3 -17.26 26.63 -25.89
C ALA A 3 -15.75 26.36 -25.79
N VAL A 4 -14.97 27.27 -25.16
CA VAL A 4 -13.52 27.08 -24.94
C VAL A 4 -13.25 26.00 -23.88
N SER A 5 -14.10 25.90 -22.86
CA SER A 5 -14.03 24.81 -21.87
C SER A 5 -14.33 23.46 -22.52
N ASP A 6 -15.33 23.41 -23.41
CA ASP A 6 -15.75 22.17 -24.06
C ASP A 6 -14.76 21.71 -25.12
N ALA A 7 -14.16 22.62 -25.90
CA ALA A 7 -13.04 22.32 -26.78
C ALA A 7 -11.83 21.77 -26.01
N LYS A 8 -11.50 22.35 -24.85
CA LYS A 8 -10.42 21.83 -23.97
C LYS A 8 -10.74 20.45 -23.39
N LYS A 9 -12.02 20.13 -23.13
CA LYS A 9 -12.44 18.79 -22.69
C LYS A 9 -12.36 17.79 -23.83
N ALA A 10 -12.90 18.11 -25.00
CA ALA A 10 -12.85 17.27 -26.19
C ALA A 10 -11.40 16.96 -26.61
N TYR A 11 -10.51 17.96 -26.62
CA TYR A 11 -9.09 17.76 -26.88
C TYR A 11 -8.42 16.85 -25.84
N ARG A 12 -8.75 17.01 -24.55
CA ARG A 12 -8.25 16.12 -23.48
C ARG A 12 -8.75 14.69 -23.63
N LEU A 13 -10.02 14.50 -24.02
CA LEU A 13 -10.59 13.18 -24.28
C LEU A 13 -9.93 12.51 -25.49
N LEU A 14 -9.77 13.23 -26.60
CA LEU A 14 -9.07 12.73 -27.79
C LEU A 14 -7.62 12.34 -27.48
N LYS A 15 -6.89 13.21 -26.76
CA LYS A 15 -5.51 12.92 -26.34
C LYS A 15 -5.45 11.67 -25.46
N ARG A 16 -6.40 11.50 -24.53
CA ARG A 16 -6.52 10.29 -23.69
C ARG A 16 -6.85 9.04 -24.51
N ALA A 17 -7.76 9.14 -25.48
CA ALA A 17 -8.13 8.04 -26.36
C ALA A 17 -6.95 7.58 -27.22
N LEU A 18 -6.21 8.51 -27.83
CA LEU A 18 -5.01 8.23 -28.60
C LEU A 18 -3.91 7.60 -27.73
N ALA A 19 -3.69 8.14 -26.52
CA ALA A 19 -2.73 7.56 -25.58
C ALA A 19 -3.12 6.14 -25.16
N SER A 20 -4.41 5.90 -24.92
CA SER A 20 -4.95 4.58 -24.61
C SER A 20 -4.74 3.59 -25.76
N ARG A 21 -5.09 3.97 -26.99
CA ARG A 21 -4.92 3.11 -28.19
C ARG A 21 -3.44 2.76 -28.43
N LYS A 22 -2.55 3.73 -28.28
CA LYS A 22 -1.09 3.49 -28.36
C LYS A 22 -0.61 2.55 -27.26
N ALA A 23 -1.10 2.70 -26.03
CA ALA A 23 -0.77 1.81 -24.92
C ALA A 23 -1.26 0.37 -25.20
N VAL A 24 -2.49 0.19 -25.70
CA VAL A 24 -3.02 -1.13 -26.07
C VAL A 24 -2.13 -1.82 -27.11
N GLN A 25 -1.77 -1.11 -28.18
CA GLN A 25 -0.89 -1.65 -29.23
C GLN A 25 0.48 -2.04 -28.68
N ARG A 26 1.07 -1.19 -27.82
CA ARG A 26 2.36 -1.46 -27.18
C ARG A 26 2.31 -2.70 -26.29
N VAL A 27 1.30 -2.81 -25.43
CA VAL A 27 1.12 -3.96 -24.54
C VAL A 27 0.93 -5.25 -25.36
N ARG A 28 0.04 -5.23 -26.36
CA ARG A 28 -0.19 -6.39 -27.23
C ARG A 28 1.08 -6.84 -27.96
N ARG A 29 1.88 -5.91 -28.47
CA ARG A 29 3.16 -6.24 -29.12
C ARG A 29 4.13 -6.90 -28.14
N ARG A 30 4.30 -6.32 -26.94
CA ARG A 30 5.18 -6.88 -25.90
C ARG A 30 4.75 -8.28 -25.48
N LEU A 31 3.45 -8.52 -25.34
CA LEU A 31 2.92 -9.83 -24.99
C LEU A 31 3.02 -10.85 -26.13
N ALA A 32 2.96 -10.39 -27.40
CA ALA A 32 3.18 -11.27 -28.55
C ALA A 32 4.63 -11.74 -28.67
N ASP A 33 5.59 -10.96 -28.15
CA ASP A 33 7.00 -11.32 -28.07
C ASP A 33 7.32 -12.24 -26.87
N GLN A 34 6.34 -12.50 -25.98
CA GLN A 34 6.46 -13.39 -24.83
C GLN A 34 5.85 -14.77 -25.12
N GLU A 35 6.29 -15.79 -24.39
CA GLU A 35 5.64 -17.10 -24.45
C GLU A 35 4.17 -16.98 -24.04
N PRO A 36 3.24 -17.63 -24.77
CA PRO A 36 1.84 -17.68 -24.37
C PRO A 36 1.70 -18.24 -22.95
N HIS A 37 0.71 -17.73 -22.21
CA HIS A 37 0.41 -18.28 -20.90
C HIS A 37 0.02 -19.77 -21.01
N PRO A 38 0.61 -20.66 -20.19
CA PRO A 38 0.25 -22.07 -20.17
C PRO A 38 -1.20 -22.25 -19.72
N THR A 39 -1.91 -23.25 -20.23
CA THR A 39 -3.29 -23.58 -19.81
C THR A 39 -3.32 -24.27 -18.45
N GLU A 40 -4.39 -24.07 -17.68
CA GLU A 40 -4.63 -24.71 -16.37
C GLU A 40 -3.50 -24.55 -15.34
N HIS A 41 -2.68 -23.50 -15.49
CA HIS A 41 -1.47 -23.32 -14.69
C HIS A 41 -1.72 -22.45 -13.46
N TYR A 42 -2.34 -21.28 -13.65
CA TYR A 42 -2.50 -20.30 -12.58
C TYR A 42 -3.61 -20.69 -11.61
N LYS A 43 -3.31 -20.61 -10.31
CA LYS A 43 -4.24 -20.93 -9.22
C LYS A 43 -4.76 -19.67 -8.52
N VAL A 44 -3.93 -18.64 -8.46
CA VAL A 44 -4.24 -17.35 -7.83
C VAL A 44 -4.13 -16.25 -8.88
N ALA A 45 -5.14 -15.40 -8.96
CA ALA A 45 -5.12 -14.20 -9.77
C ALA A 45 -5.13 -12.95 -8.89
N VAL A 46 -4.46 -11.89 -9.31
CA VAL A 46 -4.70 -10.54 -8.79
C VAL A 46 -5.46 -9.76 -9.84
N TYR A 47 -6.67 -9.28 -9.52
CA TYR A 47 -7.45 -8.49 -10.44
C TYR A 47 -7.12 -7.00 -10.29
N PHE A 48 -6.53 -6.41 -11.33
CA PHE A 48 -6.12 -5.00 -11.32
C PHE A 48 -6.69 -4.24 -12.51
N ALA A 49 -7.73 -3.46 -12.26
CA ALA A 49 -8.46 -2.75 -13.32
C ALA A 49 -8.00 -1.30 -13.59
N ASP A 50 -7.00 -0.82 -12.87
CA ASP A 50 -6.60 0.59 -12.88
C ASP A 50 -5.42 0.90 -13.81
N GLY A 51 -5.23 2.19 -14.07
CA GLY A 51 -4.08 2.70 -14.82
C GLY A 51 -2.85 2.97 -13.96
N ALA A 52 -1.80 3.45 -14.64
CA ALA A 52 -0.47 3.72 -14.07
C ALA A 52 -0.45 4.55 -12.78
N VAL A 53 -1.46 5.42 -12.55
CA VAL A 53 -1.54 6.29 -11.36
C VAL A 53 -1.76 5.52 -10.06
N ASN A 54 -2.34 4.32 -10.12
CA ASN A 54 -2.64 3.49 -8.95
C ASN A 54 -1.62 2.37 -8.74
N MET A 55 -0.50 2.37 -9.48
CA MET A 55 0.52 1.31 -9.40
C MET A 55 1.13 1.14 -8.00
N TYR A 56 1.13 2.19 -7.19
CA TYR A 56 1.58 2.12 -5.80
C TYR A 56 0.82 1.03 -5.02
N GLN A 57 -0.43 0.74 -5.36
CA GLN A 57 -1.24 -0.29 -4.70
C GLN A 57 -0.74 -1.70 -5.01
N MET A 58 -0.35 -1.95 -6.26
CA MET A 58 0.21 -3.24 -6.69
C MET A 58 1.64 -3.45 -6.20
N ARG A 59 2.46 -2.39 -6.20
CA ARG A 59 3.88 -2.47 -5.78
C ARG A 59 4.06 -2.92 -4.34
N GLN A 60 3.11 -2.58 -3.45
CA GLN A 60 3.09 -3.08 -2.08
C GLN A 60 3.02 -4.61 -2.02
N TRP A 61 2.40 -5.26 -3.01
CA TRP A 61 2.17 -6.70 -3.05
C TRP A 61 3.16 -7.51 -3.88
N TYR A 62 4.08 -6.89 -4.62
CA TYR A 62 5.00 -7.64 -5.49
C TYR A 62 5.82 -8.68 -4.72
N SER A 63 6.48 -8.29 -3.63
CA SER A 63 7.30 -9.23 -2.85
C SER A 63 6.46 -10.36 -2.21
N PRO A 64 5.35 -10.07 -1.50
CA PRO A 64 4.48 -11.14 -1.01
C PRO A 64 3.93 -12.07 -2.10
N LEU A 65 3.57 -11.54 -3.27
CA LEU A 65 3.07 -12.34 -4.40
C LEU A 65 4.18 -13.18 -5.04
N LYS A 66 5.41 -12.69 -5.09
CA LYS A 66 6.59 -13.43 -5.56
C LYS A 66 6.92 -14.59 -4.63
N GLU A 67 6.79 -14.40 -3.31
CA GLU A 67 6.92 -15.49 -2.34
C GLU A 67 5.77 -16.50 -2.44
N LEU A 68 4.52 -16.02 -2.61
CA LEU A 68 3.35 -16.89 -2.83
C LEU A 68 3.50 -17.72 -4.10
N ALA A 69 4.06 -17.14 -5.18
CA ALA A 69 4.27 -17.80 -6.46
C ALA A 69 5.16 -19.04 -6.38
N LYS A 70 5.99 -19.18 -5.33
CA LYS A 70 6.78 -20.39 -5.06
C LYS A 70 5.91 -21.59 -4.65
N ARG A 71 4.69 -21.35 -4.19
CA ARG A 71 3.73 -22.35 -3.68
C ARG A 71 2.56 -22.53 -4.65
N TRP A 72 2.01 -21.42 -5.12
CA TRP A 72 0.82 -21.36 -5.95
C TRP A 72 1.09 -20.46 -7.15
N PRO A 73 0.98 -20.91 -8.41
CA PRO A 73 1.23 -20.03 -9.54
C PRO A 73 0.28 -18.82 -9.56
N VAL A 74 0.86 -17.61 -9.62
CA VAL A 74 0.17 -16.32 -9.55
C VAL A 74 0.19 -15.59 -10.90
N VAL A 75 -0.91 -14.96 -11.27
CA VAL A 75 -1.01 -14.06 -12.45
C VAL A 75 -1.71 -12.75 -12.09
N VAL A 76 -1.35 -11.63 -12.73
CA VAL A 76 -2.08 -10.36 -12.65
C VAL A 76 -3.00 -10.22 -13.86
N LEU A 77 -4.31 -10.11 -13.63
CA LEU A 77 -5.32 -9.80 -14.64
C LEU A 77 -5.44 -8.28 -14.78
N SER A 78 -4.81 -7.71 -15.81
CA SER A 78 -4.82 -6.27 -16.04
C SER A 78 -5.90 -5.84 -17.04
N ARG A 79 -6.79 -4.94 -16.63
CA ARG A 79 -7.90 -4.41 -17.49
C ARG A 79 -7.58 -3.08 -18.17
N SER A 80 -6.41 -2.50 -17.91
CA SER A 80 -6.03 -1.17 -18.36
C SER A 80 -4.69 -1.22 -19.06
N ALA A 81 -4.61 -0.71 -20.29
CA ALA A 81 -3.36 -0.75 -21.04
C ALA A 81 -2.23 0.04 -20.38
N THR A 82 -2.55 1.17 -19.72
CA THR A 82 -1.53 1.96 -19.01
C THR A 82 -1.06 1.29 -17.72
N GLY A 83 -1.92 0.50 -17.07
CA GLY A 83 -1.55 -0.32 -15.93
C GLY A 83 -0.72 -1.53 -16.36
N ALA A 84 -1.19 -2.28 -17.37
CA ALA A 84 -0.49 -3.43 -17.95
C ALA A 84 0.92 -3.07 -18.44
N ASP A 85 1.07 -1.95 -19.14
CA ASP A 85 2.37 -1.49 -19.63
C ASP A 85 3.36 -1.24 -18.49
N LYS A 86 2.90 -0.71 -17.34
CA LYS A 86 3.73 -0.52 -16.15
C LYS A 86 4.02 -1.81 -15.42
N LEU A 87 3.03 -2.69 -15.28
CA LEU A 87 3.22 -4.02 -14.71
C LEU A 87 4.28 -4.81 -15.49
N LEU A 88 4.31 -4.70 -16.83
CA LEU A 88 5.30 -5.36 -17.68
C LEU A 88 6.71 -4.75 -17.59
N ASP A 89 6.86 -3.53 -17.08
CA ASP A 89 8.16 -2.87 -16.85
C ASP A 89 8.77 -3.21 -15.48
N GLU A 90 7.96 -3.74 -14.57
CA GLU A 90 8.31 -3.94 -13.16
C GLU A 90 8.52 -5.44 -12.86
N ASP A 91 9.32 -5.76 -11.84
CA ASP A 91 9.57 -7.15 -11.39
C ASP A 91 8.39 -7.68 -10.57
N GLY A 92 7.25 -7.89 -11.25
CA GLY A 92 6.01 -8.44 -10.67
C GLY A 92 5.65 -9.83 -11.22
N PRO A 93 4.52 -10.43 -10.76
CA PRO A 93 4.03 -11.68 -11.31
C PRO A 93 3.67 -11.55 -12.81
N PRO A 94 3.59 -12.67 -13.57
CA PRO A 94 3.14 -12.69 -14.95
C PRO A 94 1.85 -11.88 -15.17
N VAL A 95 1.76 -11.16 -16.29
CA VAL A 95 0.65 -10.22 -16.56
C VAL A 95 -0.19 -10.71 -17.74
N ALA A 96 -1.45 -11.02 -17.48
CA ALA A 96 -2.45 -11.26 -18.51
C ALA A 96 -3.20 -9.95 -18.80
N PHE A 97 -3.00 -9.38 -19.99
CA PHE A 97 -3.74 -8.20 -20.42
C PHE A 97 -5.11 -8.58 -21.00
N VAL A 98 -6.15 -8.32 -20.21
CA VAL A 98 -7.53 -8.70 -20.49
C VAL A 98 -8.41 -7.45 -20.53
N PRO A 99 -8.34 -6.58 -21.55
CA PRO A 99 -9.02 -5.28 -21.53
C PRO A 99 -10.55 -5.36 -21.65
N THR A 100 -11.08 -6.39 -22.32
CA THR A 100 -12.53 -6.58 -22.58
C THR A 100 -13.09 -7.75 -21.79
N VAL A 101 -14.40 -7.79 -21.55
CA VAL A 101 -15.06 -8.92 -20.86
C VAL A 101 -14.73 -10.24 -21.57
N ARG A 102 -14.84 -10.29 -22.90
CA ARG A 102 -14.48 -11.44 -23.72
C ARG A 102 -13.03 -11.91 -23.52
N ASP A 103 -12.08 -10.98 -23.39
CA ASP A 103 -10.68 -11.35 -23.12
C ASP A 103 -10.49 -11.95 -21.73
N LEU A 104 -11.21 -11.41 -20.74
CA LEU A 104 -11.19 -11.90 -19.37
C LEU A 104 -11.81 -13.30 -19.27
N GLU A 105 -12.96 -13.50 -19.88
CA GLU A 105 -13.66 -14.78 -19.92
C GLU A 105 -12.80 -15.87 -20.56
N ARG A 106 -12.28 -15.62 -21.77
CA ARG A 106 -11.38 -16.55 -22.47
C ARG A 106 -10.17 -16.93 -21.62
N PHE A 107 -9.59 -15.97 -20.91
CA PHE A 107 -8.44 -16.25 -20.04
C PHE A 107 -8.84 -17.06 -18.81
N ILE A 108 -9.95 -16.72 -18.14
CA ILE A 108 -10.44 -17.45 -16.96
C ILE A 108 -10.80 -18.89 -17.32
N THR A 109 -11.47 -19.12 -18.45
CA THR A 109 -11.87 -20.46 -18.91
C THR A 109 -10.66 -21.34 -19.25
N ALA A 110 -9.54 -20.75 -19.66
CA ALA A 110 -8.31 -21.48 -19.97
C ALA A 110 -7.43 -21.80 -18.74
N GLN A 111 -7.86 -21.43 -17.53
CA GLN A 111 -7.05 -21.52 -16.30
C GLN A 111 -7.83 -22.16 -15.14
N ASP A 112 -7.10 -22.74 -14.18
CA ASP A 112 -7.68 -23.23 -12.92
C ASP A 112 -7.55 -22.18 -11.80
N ILE A 113 -8.04 -20.97 -12.05
CA ILE A 113 -8.00 -19.87 -11.08
C ILE A 113 -9.09 -20.08 -10.03
N ARG A 114 -8.65 -20.36 -8.79
CA ARG A 114 -9.49 -20.67 -7.62
C ARG A 114 -9.67 -19.51 -6.68
N ILE A 115 -8.72 -18.57 -6.67
CA ILE A 115 -8.72 -17.38 -5.81
C ILE A 115 -8.38 -16.14 -6.65
N VAL A 116 -9.15 -15.07 -6.46
CA VAL A 116 -8.94 -13.75 -7.05
C VAL A 116 -8.73 -12.73 -5.95
N LEU A 117 -7.57 -12.09 -5.93
CA LEU A 117 -7.16 -11.09 -4.95
C LEU A 117 -7.41 -9.67 -5.46
N TYR A 118 -7.87 -8.79 -4.58
CA TYR A 118 -8.18 -7.39 -4.87
C TYR A 118 -7.44 -6.43 -3.94
N VAL A 119 -6.56 -5.61 -4.51
CA VAL A 119 -5.74 -4.64 -3.75
C VAL A 119 -6.47 -3.31 -3.50
N ASN A 120 -7.66 -3.13 -4.08
CA ASN A 120 -8.49 -1.94 -3.94
C ASN A 120 -9.98 -2.29 -4.11
N GLN A 121 -10.82 -1.28 -3.96
CA GLN A 121 -12.29 -1.34 -4.01
C GLN A 121 -12.83 -0.45 -5.14
N ASN A 122 -12.18 -0.49 -6.32
CA ASN A 122 -12.62 0.32 -7.45
C ASN A 122 -13.78 -0.37 -8.17
N THR A 123 -14.71 0.43 -8.72
CA THR A 123 -15.97 -0.07 -9.31
C THR A 123 -15.78 -1.08 -10.44
N ARG A 124 -14.65 -1.02 -11.16
CA ARG A 124 -14.34 -2.01 -12.21
C ARG A 124 -14.10 -3.42 -11.67
N ASN A 125 -13.80 -3.59 -10.37
CA ASN A 125 -13.61 -4.90 -9.74
C ASN A 125 -14.87 -5.77 -9.83
N PHE A 126 -16.05 -5.14 -9.81
CA PHE A 126 -17.34 -5.82 -9.94
C PHE A 126 -17.50 -6.59 -11.27
N GLN A 127 -16.75 -6.25 -12.31
CA GLN A 127 -16.80 -6.99 -13.57
C GLN A 127 -16.30 -8.44 -13.42
N MET A 128 -15.44 -8.70 -12.44
CA MET A 128 -14.87 -10.03 -12.18
C MET A 128 -15.79 -10.90 -11.30
N PHE A 129 -16.72 -10.31 -10.54
CA PHE A 129 -17.64 -11.04 -9.64
C PHE A 129 -18.69 -11.88 -10.36
N ARG A 130 -18.86 -11.70 -11.67
CA ARG A 130 -19.75 -12.57 -12.48
C ARG A 130 -19.28 -14.03 -12.51
N TYR A 131 -18.02 -14.29 -12.20
CA TYR A 131 -17.43 -15.61 -12.30
C TYR A 131 -17.35 -16.27 -10.92
N GLY A 132 -18.45 -16.86 -10.43
CA GLY A 132 -18.62 -17.26 -9.03
C GLY A 132 -17.90 -18.53 -8.54
N ARG A 133 -17.40 -19.41 -9.42
CA ARG A 133 -16.70 -20.67 -9.02
C ARG A 133 -15.25 -20.46 -8.54
N ARG A 134 -15.00 -19.40 -7.78
CA ARG A 134 -13.69 -19.00 -7.23
C ARG A 134 -13.90 -17.99 -6.11
N TRP A 135 -12.97 -17.96 -5.17
CA TRP A 135 -13.04 -17.03 -4.05
C TRP A 135 -12.59 -15.63 -4.46
N HIS A 136 -13.42 -14.64 -4.20
CA HIS A 136 -13.10 -13.23 -4.35
C HIS A 136 -12.65 -12.65 -3.01
N VAL A 137 -11.37 -12.26 -2.93
CA VAL A 137 -10.72 -11.91 -1.66
C VAL A 137 -10.19 -10.49 -1.70
N PHE A 138 -10.73 -9.62 -0.85
CA PHE A 138 -10.18 -8.28 -0.67
C PHE A 138 -8.96 -8.32 0.24
N ILE A 139 -7.79 -7.87 -0.26
CA ILE A 139 -6.54 -7.84 0.50
C ILE A 139 -6.05 -6.42 0.77
N ASN A 140 -6.70 -5.42 0.16
CA ASN A 140 -6.33 -4.01 0.26
C ASN A 140 -4.89 -3.72 -0.20
N HIS A 141 -4.39 -2.49 -0.05
CA HIS A 141 -3.01 -2.10 -0.38
C HIS A 141 -2.22 -1.51 0.79
N GLY A 142 -2.88 -1.30 1.94
CA GLY A 142 -2.26 -0.80 3.15
C GLY A 142 -3.28 -0.68 4.28
N GLU A 143 -2.79 -0.69 5.51
CA GLU A 143 -3.58 -0.54 6.73
C GLU A 143 -3.64 0.95 7.15
N SER A 144 -4.78 1.42 7.68
CA SER A 144 -4.99 2.79 8.17
C SER A 144 -6.38 2.96 8.80
N ASP A 145 -6.61 4.09 9.48
CA ASP A 145 -7.93 4.44 10.02
C ASP A 145 -8.80 5.31 9.09
N LYS A 146 -8.48 5.38 7.79
CA LYS A 146 -9.27 6.17 6.83
C LYS A 146 -10.63 5.54 6.57
N MET A 147 -11.64 6.37 6.29
CA MET A 147 -13.02 5.92 5.92
C MET A 147 -13.06 4.90 4.77
N TYR A 148 -12.09 4.93 3.86
CA TYR A 148 -11.95 3.94 2.78
C TYR A 148 -11.86 2.48 3.29
N MET A 149 -11.48 2.28 4.54
CA MET A 149 -11.21 0.99 5.16
C MET A 149 -12.48 0.31 5.71
N THR A 150 -13.64 0.97 5.66
CA THR A 150 -14.89 0.49 6.29
C THR A 150 -16.13 0.62 5.38
N THR A 151 -15.98 0.48 4.06
CA THR A 151 -17.10 0.66 3.13
C THR A 151 -17.99 -0.59 2.98
N ASN A 152 -19.25 -0.41 2.58
CA ASN A 152 -20.14 -1.53 2.25
C ASN A 152 -19.66 -2.40 1.08
N GLN A 153 -18.62 -2.00 0.34
CA GLN A 153 -18.05 -2.85 -0.71
C GLN A 153 -17.46 -4.15 -0.17
N TYR A 154 -17.08 -4.21 1.11
CA TYR A 154 -16.67 -5.45 1.78
C TYR A 154 -17.72 -6.56 1.66
N LYS A 155 -19.01 -6.20 1.57
CA LYS A 155 -20.11 -7.16 1.44
C LYS A 155 -20.12 -7.89 0.08
N ALA A 156 -19.40 -7.39 -0.92
CA ALA A 156 -19.32 -8.00 -2.24
C ALA A 156 -18.23 -9.09 -2.35
N TYR A 157 -17.29 -9.15 -1.41
CA TYR A 157 -16.22 -10.15 -1.40
C TYR A 157 -16.61 -11.35 -0.54
N ASP A 158 -16.14 -12.53 -0.92
CA ASP A 158 -16.32 -13.75 -0.13
C ASP A 158 -15.54 -13.66 1.19
N TYR A 159 -14.29 -13.19 1.08
CA TYR A 159 -13.40 -12.97 2.22
C TYR A 159 -12.70 -11.61 2.12
N ALA A 160 -12.30 -11.09 3.27
CA ALA A 160 -11.34 -10.01 3.39
C ALA A 160 -10.15 -10.46 4.23
N PHE A 161 -8.96 -10.35 3.67
CA PHE A 161 -7.73 -10.49 4.45
C PHE A 161 -7.44 -9.14 5.09
N VAL A 162 -7.38 -9.14 6.42
CA VAL A 162 -7.24 -7.92 7.22
C VAL A 162 -5.93 -7.95 8.01
N ALA A 163 -5.43 -6.76 8.36
CA ALA A 163 -4.16 -6.64 9.07
C ALA A 163 -4.20 -7.26 10.48
N GLY A 164 -5.31 -7.08 11.19
CA GLY A 164 -5.47 -7.58 12.55
C GLY A 164 -6.79 -7.14 13.16
N GLN A 165 -6.89 -7.27 14.48
CA GLN A 165 -8.13 -7.02 15.24
C GLN A 165 -8.66 -5.59 15.06
N ALA A 166 -7.79 -4.58 14.95
CA ALA A 166 -8.20 -3.19 14.71
C ALA A 166 -9.10 -3.04 13.47
N ALA A 167 -8.78 -3.78 12.40
CA ALA A 167 -9.59 -3.77 11.18
C ALA A 167 -10.95 -4.44 11.39
N ARG A 168 -10.98 -5.58 12.09
CA ARG A 168 -12.24 -6.28 12.45
C ARG A 168 -13.15 -5.38 13.28
N ASP A 169 -12.59 -4.69 14.27
CA ASP A 169 -13.34 -3.80 15.16
C ASP A 169 -13.94 -2.62 14.40
N ARG A 170 -13.17 -2.00 13.50
CA ARG A 170 -13.67 -0.91 12.63
C ARG A 170 -14.79 -1.37 11.70
N LEU A 171 -14.65 -2.57 11.13
CA LEU A 171 -15.67 -3.18 10.27
C LEU A 171 -16.93 -3.50 11.07
N SER A 172 -16.81 -4.09 12.26
CA SER A 172 -17.93 -4.41 13.16
C SER A 172 -18.73 -3.16 13.56
N ARG A 173 -18.06 -2.04 13.84
CA ARG A 173 -18.74 -0.77 14.17
C ARG A 173 -19.51 -0.16 12.99
N THR A 174 -19.12 -0.47 11.76
CA THR A 174 -19.59 0.24 10.56
C THR A 174 -20.57 -0.60 9.72
N LEU A 175 -20.31 -1.90 9.59
CA LEU A 175 -21.01 -2.79 8.68
C LEU A 175 -22.09 -3.56 9.41
N TRP A 176 -23.32 -3.08 9.31
CA TRP A 176 -24.48 -3.75 9.88
C TRP A 176 -24.68 -5.14 9.28
N ASP A 177 -24.84 -6.14 10.15
CA ASP A 177 -25.15 -7.53 9.84
C ASP A 177 -24.18 -8.18 8.83
N TRP A 178 -22.92 -7.75 8.84
CA TRP A 178 -21.86 -8.39 8.07
C TRP A 178 -21.13 -9.38 8.98
N ASP A 179 -21.05 -10.64 8.56
CA ASP A 179 -20.40 -11.71 9.33
C ASP A 179 -18.87 -11.55 9.34
N ILE A 180 -18.39 -10.71 10.28
CA ILE A 180 -16.97 -10.40 10.48
C ILE A 180 -16.18 -11.68 10.72
N ASP A 181 -16.70 -12.58 11.55
CA ASP A 181 -15.95 -13.74 12.04
C ASP A 181 -15.73 -14.77 10.94
N HIS A 182 -16.73 -14.99 10.09
CA HIS A 182 -16.61 -15.90 8.96
C HIS A 182 -15.86 -15.28 7.78
N ARG A 183 -16.04 -13.98 7.52
CA ARG A 183 -15.56 -13.33 6.29
C ARG A 183 -14.21 -12.64 6.42
N THR A 184 -13.66 -12.50 7.62
CA THR A 184 -12.33 -11.88 7.80
C THR A 184 -11.28 -12.88 8.25
N ILE A 185 -10.09 -12.81 7.64
CA ILE A 185 -8.90 -13.60 8.02
C ILE A 185 -7.77 -12.63 8.33
N GLU A 186 -7.21 -12.71 9.53
CA GLU A 186 -6.10 -11.85 9.94
C GLU A 186 -4.77 -12.39 9.37
N ILE A 187 -4.10 -11.57 8.57
CA ILE A 187 -2.84 -11.94 7.91
C ILE A 187 -1.65 -11.09 8.36
N GLY A 188 -1.85 -10.12 9.26
CA GLY A 188 -0.79 -9.16 9.57
C GLY A 188 -0.52 -8.27 8.36
N ARG A 189 0.76 -7.95 8.16
CA ARG A 189 1.20 -7.15 7.01
C ARG A 189 2.39 -7.82 6.29
N PRO A 190 2.13 -8.78 5.38
CA PRO A 190 3.19 -9.51 4.68
C PRO A 190 4.18 -8.61 3.94
N GLN A 191 3.75 -7.42 3.52
CA GLN A 191 4.61 -6.42 2.88
C GLN A 191 5.77 -6.00 3.78
N ALA A 192 5.55 -5.93 5.10
CA ALA A 192 6.54 -5.51 6.07
C ALA A 192 7.69 -6.52 6.23
N ASP A 193 7.44 -7.82 6.00
CA ASP A 193 8.48 -8.85 6.00
C ASP A 193 9.52 -8.65 4.88
N HIS A 194 9.17 -7.83 3.89
CA HIS A 194 10.01 -7.49 2.75
C HIS A 194 10.59 -6.08 2.82
N TYR A 195 10.45 -5.40 3.97
CA TYR A 195 11.11 -4.11 4.23
C TYR A 195 12.61 -4.33 4.42
N SER A 196 13.29 -4.58 3.31
CA SER A 196 14.71 -4.85 3.22
C SER A 196 15.27 -4.09 2.02
N GLY A 197 16.56 -3.79 2.06
CA GLY A 197 17.23 -3.08 0.98
C GLY A 197 18.68 -2.81 1.33
N THR A 198 19.47 -2.44 0.32
CA THR A 198 20.85 -2.00 0.51
C THR A 198 20.83 -0.66 1.23
N LEU A 199 21.47 -0.59 2.40
CA LEU A 199 21.56 0.64 3.16
C LEU A 199 22.52 1.62 2.45
N PRO A 200 22.14 2.90 2.29
CA PRO A 200 23.02 3.92 1.69
C PRO A 200 24.12 4.42 2.65
N TYR A 201 24.34 3.69 3.75
CA TYR A 201 25.33 3.96 4.78
C TYR A 201 25.88 2.64 5.33
N THR A 202 27.04 2.71 5.98
CA THR A 202 27.65 1.60 6.69
C THR A 202 27.03 1.49 8.08
N PRO A 203 26.40 0.35 8.45
CA PRO A 203 25.91 0.16 9.80
C PRO A 203 27.02 0.33 10.85
N ASP A 204 26.72 1.08 11.90
CA ASP A 204 27.63 1.34 13.03
C ASP A 204 26.82 1.46 14.34
N ALA A 205 27.44 1.99 15.40
CA ALA A 205 26.81 2.11 16.72
C ALA A 205 25.85 3.32 16.88
N ARG A 206 25.65 4.13 15.83
CA ARG A 206 24.76 5.30 15.91
C ARG A 206 23.30 4.86 15.92
N THR A 207 22.49 5.50 16.76
CA THR A 207 21.04 5.37 16.72
C THR A 207 20.52 5.99 15.42
N VAL A 208 19.80 5.21 14.61
CA VAL A 208 19.25 5.66 13.34
C VAL A 208 17.84 6.22 13.55
N VAL A 209 17.65 7.50 13.24
CA VAL A 209 16.37 8.21 13.35
C VAL A 209 15.82 8.51 11.97
N LEU A 210 14.65 7.97 11.65
CA LEU A 210 13.89 8.33 10.45
C LEU A 210 13.02 9.55 10.76
N TYR A 211 13.14 10.61 9.97
CA TYR A 211 12.18 11.70 9.93
C TYR A 211 11.48 11.69 8.56
N ALA A 212 10.20 11.31 8.55
CA ALA A 212 9.39 11.19 7.33
C ALA A 212 8.13 12.06 7.40
N PRO A 213 8.26 13.38 7.18
CA PRO A 213 7.14 14.31 7.24
C PRO A 213 6.26 14.25 5.98
N THR A 214 5.01 14.64 6.16
CA THR A 214 4.06 14.93 5.09
C THR A 214 4.36 16.26 4.40
N TRP A 215 3.55 16.61 3.41
CA TRP A 215 3.57 17.92 2.77
C TRP A 215 2.52 18.82 3.44
N GLU A 216 2.40 20.06 2.97
CA GLU A 216 1.57 21.12 3.55
C GLU A 216 0.09 20.77 3.65
N GLY A 217 -0.42 19.88 2.79
CA GLY A 217 -1.83 19.55 2.67
C GLY A 217 -2.57 20.47 1.68
N ASP A 218 -3.71 19.99 1.17
CA ASP A 218 -4.55 20.74 0.22
C ASP A 218 -5.68 21.52 0.92
N ARG A 219 -5.90 21.28 2.20
CA ARG A 219 -6.98 21.86 3.00
C ARG A 219 -6.59 21.94 4.48
N PRO A 220 -7.17 22.88 5.25
CA PRO A 220 -6.85 23.06 6.66
C PRO A 220 -6.92 21.80 7.52
N SER A 221 -7.93 20.95 7.28
CA SER A 221 -8.08 19.69 8.01
C SER A 221 -6.99 18.65 7.75
N ALA A 222 -6.12 18.87 6.77
CA ALA A 222 -5.01 18.01 6.40
C ALA A 222 -3.64 18.71 6.51
N HIS A 223 -3.54 19.85 7.21
CA HIS A 223 -2.29 20.56 7.47
C HIS A 223 -1.46 19.86 8.56
N TYR A 224 -0.96 18.66 8.26
CA TYR A 224 -0.16 17.86 9.19
C TYR A 224 1.35 18.09 9.05
N GLY A 225 1.79 18.69 7.95
CA GLY A 225 3.20 18.86 7.59
C GLY A 225 4.03 19.53 8.69
N SER A 226 5.11 18.87 9.11
CA SER A 226 5.95 19.33 10.23
C SER A 226 7.30 19.93 9.83
N ILE A 227 7.67 19.98 8.54
CA ILE A 227 9.00 20.47 8.11
C ILE A 227 9.31 21.87 8.63
N ALA A 228 8.40 22.83 8.44
CA ALA A 228 8.61 24.21 8.84
C ALA A 228 8.51 24.45 10.36
N THR A 229 7.80 23.59 11.08
CA THR A 229 7.42 23.83 12.49
C THR A 229 8.29 23.03 13.46
N HIS A 230 8.66 21.81 13.09
CA HIS A 230 9.48 20.91 13.90
C HIS A 230 10.81 20.57 13.20
N GLY A 231 10.75 20.35 11.88
CA GLY A 231 11.78 19.70 11.08
C GLY A 231 13.16 20.35 11.16
N GLU A 232 13.24 21.68 11.08
CA GLU A 232 14.54 22.38 11.15
C GLU A 232 15.21 22.20 12.51
N ALA A 233 14.47 22.40 13.60
CA ALA A 233 14.99 22.27 14.96
C ALA A 233 15.42 20.83 15.26
N LEU A 234 14.56 19.85 14.92
CA LEU A 234 14.86 18.44 15.21
C LEU A 234 16.03 17.92 14.38
N VAL A 235 16.10 18.24 13.08
CA VAL A 235 17.22 17.76 12.26
C VAL A 235 18.51 18.43 12.70
N THR A 236 18.51 19.73 12.99
CA THR A 236 19.70 20.43 13.50
C THR A 236 20.24 19.77 14.78
N ALA A 237 19.36 19.47 15.74
CA ALA A 237 19.76 18.83 17.00
C ALA A 237 20.31 17.40 16.77
N LEU A 238 19.70 16.61 15.88
CA LEU A 238 20.18 15.27 15.56
C LEU A 238 21.54 15.30 14.83
N LEU A 239 21.74 16.24 13.89
CA LEU A 239 23.01 16.40 13.17
C LEU A 239 24.15 16.87 14.10
N ALA A 240 23.84 17.65 15.13
CA ALA A 240 24.83 18.05 16.14
C ALA A 240 25.29 16.87 17.03
N SER A 241 24.52 15.78 17.09
CA SER A 241 24.82 14.62 17.90
C SER A 241 25.65 13.58 17.17
N ARG A 242 26.84 13.27 17.71
CA ARG A 242 27.73 12.24 17.14
C ARG A 242 27.23 10.80 17.27
N SER A 243 26.29 10.54 18.17
CA SER A 243 25.69 9.21 18.40
C SER A 243 24.46 8.92 17.53
N HIS A 244 24.07 9.82 16.63
CA HIS A 244 22.84 9.69 15.85
C HIS A 244 23.12 9.75 14.34
N ARG A 245 22.34 9.01 13.56
CA ARG A 245 22.25 9.10 12.10
C ARG A 245 20.83 9.46 11.72
N VAL A 246 20.66 10.40 10.79
CA VAL A 246 19.36 10.89 10.35
C VAL A 246 19.06 10.33 8.97
N ILE A 247 17.85 9.79 8.79
CA ILE A 247 17.25 9.54 7.48
C ILE A 247 16.11 10.53 7.32
N TYR A 248 16.28 11.52 6.46
CA TYR A 248 15.23 12.48 6.12
C TYR A 248 14.56 12.08 4.81
N ARG A 249 13.28 11.71 4.89
CA ARG A 249 12.46 11.29 3.74
C ARG A 249 11.21 12.18 3.63
N PRO A 250 11.30 13.34 2.95
CA PRO A 250 10.15 14.21 2.79
C PRO A 250 9.16 13.68 1.75
N HIS A 251 7.91 14.13 1.85
CA HIS A 251 6.93 13.89 0.81
C HIS A 251 7.37 14.56 -0.52
N PRO A 252 7.18 13.94 -1.71
CA PRO A 252 7.59 14.52 -3.01
C PRO A 252 6.92 15.84 -3.41
N ARG A 253 5.94 16.29 -2.61
CA ARG A 253 5.20 17.55 -2.81
C ARG A 253 5.56 18.62 -1.78
N SER A 254 6.52 18.38 -0.91
CA SER A 254 6.93 19.35 0.10
C SER A 254 7.42 20.65 -0.55
N GLY A 255 6.75 21.76 -0.23
CA GLY A 255 7.07 23.08 -0.78
C GLY A 255 6.35 23.40 -2.10
N VAL A 256 5.35 22.61 -2.49
CA VAL A 256 4.53 22.88 -3.68
C VAL A 256 3.49 23.96 -3.42
N VAL A 257 3.05 24.14 -2.17
CA VAL A 257 1.98 25.08 -1.82
C VAL A 257 2.48 26.22 -0.94
N ASP A 258 3.45 25.96 -0.06
CA ASP A 258 4.00 26.96 0.85
C ASP A 258 5.51 27.15 0.61
N ASP A 259 5.88 28.37 0.22
CA ASP A 259 7.28 28.74 -0.05
C ASP A 259 8.17 28.66 1.19
N ALA A 260 7.63 28.97 2.38
CA ALA A 260 8.37 28.88 3.64
C ALA A 260 8.62 27.41 4.01
N TYR A 261 7.63 26.55 3.80
CA TYR A 261 7.78 25.10 3.96
C TYR A 261 8.82 24.52 2.99
N GLY A 262 8.78 24.94 1.72
CA GLY A 262 9.79 24.59 0.73
C GLY A 262 11.19 25.13 1.08
N ALA A 263 11.28 26.31 1.67
CA ALA A 263 12.55 26.88 2.12
C ALA A 263 13.15 26.09 3.30
N ALA A 264 12.32 25.73 4.29
CA ALA A 264 12.71 24.87 5.40
C ALA A 264 13.21 23.50 4.91
N HIS A 265 12.48 22.87 3.98
CA HIS A 265 12.88 21.62 3.35
C HIS A 265 14.28 21.72 2.70
N ARG A 266 14.56 22.79 1.95
CA ARG A 266 15.86 23.01 1.30
C ARG A 266 16.98 23.23 2.31
N ARG A 267 16.71 23.92 3.42
CA ARG A 267 17.69 24.11 4.50
C ARG A 267 18.08 22.78 5.15
N ILE A 268 17.11 21.93 5.47
CA ILE A 268 17.37 20.58 6.01
C ILE A 268 18.29 19.76 5.08
N ILE A 269 18.05 19.78 3.76
CA ILE A 269 18.92 19.07 2.80
C ILE A 269 20.35 19.64 2.85
N ALA A 270 20.47 20.97 2.87
CA ALA A 270 21.77 21.64 2.92
C ALA A 270 22.52 21.32 4.23
N ASP A 271 21.82 21.27 5.36
CA ASP A 271 22.39 20.95 6.67
C ASP A 271 22.89 19.49 6.72
N ILE A 272 22.12 18.55 6.17
CA ILE A 272 22.54 17.14 6.03
C ILE A 272 23.83 17.05 5.19
N ALA A 273 23.88 17.76 4.06
CA ALA A 273 25.06 17.77 3.20
C ALA A 273 26.28 18.39 3.91
N ALA A 274 26.10 19.49 4.64
CA ALA A 274 27.16 20.15 5.40
C ALA A 274 27.67 19.28 6.56
N ALA A 275 26.77 18.59 7.27
CA ALA A 275 27.14 17.64 8.32
C ALA A 275 27.97 16.49 7.77
N ASN A 276 27.56 15.88 6.64
CA ASN A 276 28.33 14.83 5.99
C ASN A 276 29.67 15.30 5.41
N ALA A 277 29.77 16.56 4.96
CA ALA A 277 31.06 17.12 4.54
C ALA A 277 32.02 17.29 5.73
N SER A 278 31.48 17.57 6.91
CA SER A 278 32.25 17.78 8.15
C SER A 278 32.62 16.46 8.83
N ASP A 279 31.73 15.47 8.81
CA ASP A 279 31.96 14.08 9.25
C ASP A 279 31.45 13.10 8.18
N PRO A 280 32.32 12.70 7.23
CA PRO A 280 31.96 11.73 6.19
C PRO A 280 31.56 10.35 6.72
N THR A 281 31.90 10.03 7.98
CA THR A 281 31.52 8.75 8.60
C THR A 281 30.09 8.76 9.12
N ALA A 282 29.49 9.95 9.32
CA ALA A 282 28.13 10.06 9.82
C ALA A 282 27.11 9.52 8.81
N GLN A 283 27.32 9.76 7.51
CA GLN A 283 26.49 9.24 6.42
C GLN A 283 24.99 9.46 6.66
N HIS A 284 24.60 10.66 7.09
CA HIS A 284 23.20 11.08 7.14
C HIS A 284 22.58 11.00 5.74
N VAL A 285 21.31 10.66 5.66
CA VAL A 285 20.63 10.36 4.39
C VAL A 285 19.54 11.38 4.15
N TYR A 286 19.62 12.08 3.02
CA TYR A 286 18.44 12.65 2.38
C TYR A 286 17.93 11.63 1.35
N ASP A 287 16.72 11.14 1.54
CA ASP A 287 16.14 10.08 0.73
C ASP A 287 14.96 10.62 -0.10
N ASP A 288 15.19 10.76 -1.40
CA ASP A 288 14.19 11.08 -2.43
C ASP A 288 13.91 9.89 -3.37
N GLY A 289 14.33 8.69 -2.95
CA GLY A 289 14.19 7.46 -3.72
C GLY A 289 12.74 6.95 -3.84
N ALA A 290 12.50 6.18 -4.90
CA ALA A 290 11.19 5.57 -5.17
C ALA A 290 10.86 4.41 -4.20
N ASP A 291 11.87 3.77 -3.65
CA ASP A 291 11.72 2.58 -2.79
C ASP A 291 11.30 2.97 -1.38
N LEU A 292 10.37 2.19 -0.81
CA LEU A 292 9.86 2.36 0.54
C LEU A 292 9.95 1.03 1.30
N GLY A 293 10.48 1.06 2.51
CA GLY A 293 10.48 -0.08 3.43
C GLY A 293 11.76 -0.15 4.24
N TRP A 294 12.92 -0.11 3.58
CA TRP A 294 14.21 -0.20 4.27
C TRP A 294 14.40 0.92 5.30
N GLN A 295 13.86 2.12 5.05
CA GLN A 295 13.91 3.26 5.99
C GLN A 295 13.16 2.92 7.28
N LEU A 296 11.98 2.30 7.13
CA LEU A 296 11.12 1.89 8.24
C LEU A 296 11.72 0.73 9.02
N ALA A 297 12.40 -0.21 8.34
CA ALA A 297 13.04 -1.34 9.00
C ALA A 297 14.36 -0.96 9.67
N ALA A 298 15.18 -0.13 9.02
CA ALA A 298 16.52 0.19 9.48
C ALA A 298 16.54 1.20 10.63
N ALA A 299 15.57 2.12 10.69
CA ALA A 299 15.52 3.11 11.76
C ALA A 299 15.18 2.49 13.12
N ASP A 300 15.90 2.90 14.15
CA ASP A 300 15.63 2.57 15.55
C ASP A 300 14.41 3.33 16.06
N VAL A 301 14.25 4.59 15.65
CA VAL A 301 13.09 5.43 15.95
C VAL A 301 12.61 6.11 14.67
N ALA A 302 11.29 6.19 14.48
CA ALA A 302 10.69 6.98 13.41
C ALA A 302 9.92 8.18 13.98
N ILE A 303 10.07 9.33 13.36
CA ILE A 303 9.33 10.56 13.59
C ILE A 303 8.53 10.83 12.32
N VAL A 304 7.22 10.75 12.41
CA VAL A 304 6.31 10.88 11.26
C VAL A 304 5.18 11.85 11.58
N ASP A 305 4.56 12.41 10.55
CA ASP A 305 3.29 13.14 10.74
C ASP A 305 2.10 12.17 10.69
N ILE A 306 0.91 12.69 10.97
CA ILE A 306 -0.36 11.97 10.81
C ILE A 306 -0.50 11.51 9.34
N SER A 307 -0.23 10.24 9.08
CA SER A 307 -0.14 9.68 7.72
C SER A 307 -0.22 8.14 7.70
N ALA A 308 -0.18 7.55 6.51
CA ALA A 308 -0.09 6.09 6.38
C ALA A 308 1.23 5.51 6.95
N MET A 309 2.30 6.31 7.02
CA MET A 309 3.60 5.89 7.55
C MET A 309 3.53 5.46 9.02
N VAL A 310 2.54 5.95 9.77
CA VAL A 310 2.27 5.52 11.15
C VAL A 310 2.02 4.02 11.19
N TYR A 311 1.09 3.54 10.37
CA TYR A 311 0.71 2.12 10.31
C TYR A 311 1.81 1.29 9.65
N ASP A 312 2.54 1.86 8.69
CA ASP A 312 3.69 1.18 8.11
C ASP A 312 4.79 0.93 9.14
N ARG A 313 5.02 1.89 10.06
CA ARG A 313 5.97 1.75 11.15
C ARG A 313 5.46 0.82 12.26
N LEU A 314 4.18 0.89 12.61
CA LEU A 314 3.56 -0.05 13.55
C LEU A 314 3.71 -1.50 13.06
N ALA A 315 3.61 -1.76 11.75
CA ALA A 315 3.84 -3.09 11.20
C ALA A 315 5.28 -3.61 11.37
N VAL A 316 6.25 -2.73 11.63
CA VAL A 316 7.64 -3.08 11.95
C VAL A 316 7.82 -3.30 13.47
N GLY A 317 6.90 -2.81 14.30
CA GLY A 317 6.92 -3.00 15.75
C GLY A 317 8.01 -2.24 16.50
N LYS A 318 8.62 -1.22 15.87
CA LYS A 318 9.72 -0.44 16.43
C LYS A 318 9.28 0.96 16.90
N PRO A 319 10.00 1.57 17.88
CA PRO A 319 9.68 2.88 18.45
C PRO A 319 9.30 3.96 17.43
N LEU A 320 8.28 4.76 17.74
CA LEU A 320 7.80 5.81 16.85
C LEU A 320 7.19 7.00 17.61
N MET A 321 7.37 8.20 17.08
CA MET A 321 6.76 9.45 17.53
C MET A 321 5.94 10.08 16.40
N ILE A 322 4.86 10.75 16.77
CA ILE A 322 4.00 11.50 15.86
C ILE A 322 4.17 12.98 16.11
N THR A 323 4.50 13.76 15.08
CA THR A 323 4.50 15.21 15.20
C THR A 323 3.07 15.71 15.43
N ARG A 324 2.89 16.54 16.45
CA ARG A 324 1.59 17.17 16.70
C ARG A 324 1.42 18.32 15.71
N PRO A 325 0.38 18.32 14.85
CA PRO A 325 0.16 19.42 13.91
C PRO A 325 0.13 20.78 14.62
N ALA A 326 0.85 21.75 14.09
CA ALA A 326 0.88 23.11 14.65
C ALA A 326 -0.35 23.94 14.25
N ASP A 327 -1.03 23.57 13.15
CA ASP A 327 -2.27 24.21 12.72
C ASP A 327 -3.45 23.61 13.48
N GLU A 328 -4.12 24.41 14.31
CA GLU A 328 -5.29 23.98 15.11
C GLU A 328 -6.47 23.50 14.26
N ARG A 329 -6.49 23.83 12.96
CA ARG A 329 -7.54 23.38 12.02
C ARG A 329 -7.31 21.97 11.51
N ALA A 330 -6.11 21.40 11.73
CA ALA A 330 -5.79 20.03 11.35
C ALA A 330 -6.70 19.06 12.12
N SER A 331 -7.24 18.06 11.42
CA SER A 331 -8.14 17.09 12.01
C SER A 331 -7.35 15.97 12.68
N ILE A 332 -7.42 15.82 14.00
CA ILE A 332 -6.79 14.69 14.69
C ILE A 332 -7.88 13.67 15.03
N ASP A 333 -7.86 12.53 14.34
CA ASP A 333 -8.71 11.40 14.69
C ASP A 333 -8.06 10.60 15.83
N THR A 334 -8.72 10.57 16.98
CA THR A 334 -8.24 9.90 18.21
C THR A 334 -9.00 8.60 18.48
N ASN A 335 -9.61 7.98 17.46
CA ASN A 335 -10.29 6.69 17.60
C ASN A 335 -9.37 5.46 17.47
N GLY A 336 -8.07 5.67 17.22
CA GLY A 336 -7.07 4.62 17.01
C GLY A 336 -5.74 5.00 17.68
N TYR A 337 -4.63 4.45 17.19
CA TYR A 337 -3.29 4.63 17.79
C TYR A 337 -2.93 6.08 18.18
N LEU A 338 -3.41 7.06 17.42
CA LEU A 338 -3.16 8.49 17.69
C LEU A 338 -3.69 8.97 19.05
N SER A 339 -4.63 8.27 19.69
CA SER A 339 -5.09 8.58 21.06
C SER A 339 -4.00 8.42 22.11
N ASP A 340 -3.08 7.47 21.87
CA ASP A 340 -2.09 7.02 22.87
C ASP A 340 -0.65 7.17 22.37
N CYS A 341 -0.47 7.76 21.19
CA CYS A 341 0.84 7.88 20.57
C CYS A 341 1.76 8.87 21.30
N GLU A 342 3.07 8.68 21.09
CA GLU A 342 4.09 9.61 21.57
C GLU A 342 4.07 10.88 20.71
N TRP A 343 3.37 11.91 21.18
CA TRP A 343 3.29 13.21 20.52
C TRP A 343 4.60 14.00 20.70
N LEU A 344 5.16 14.46 19.58
CA LEU A 344 6.24 15.45 19.54
C LEU A 344 5.65 16.82 19.21
N SER A 345 5.71 17.77 20.14
CA SER A 345 5.30 19.16 19.90
C SER A 345 6.44 19.99 19.29
N ALA A 346 6.09 21.14 18.71
CA ALA A 346 7.05 22.00 18.01
C ALA A 346 8.11 22.57 18.96
N ASP A 347 7.74 22.89 20.19
CA ASP A 347 8.65 23.36 21.24
C ASP A 347 9.62 22.28 21.73
N ALA A 348 9.16 21.02 21.78
CA ALA A 348 10.00 19.87 22.13
C ALA A 348 10.96 19.44 21.01
N ALA A 349 10.75 19.88 19.76
CA ALA A 349 11.57 19.48 18.61
C ALA A 349 13.05 19.80 18.77
N SER A 350 13.41 20.84 19.52
CA SER A 350 14.81 21.18 19.79
C SER A 350 15.51 20.24 20.78
N ASP A 351 14.74 19.50 21.60
CA ASP A 351 15.23 18.49 22.56
C ASP A 351 15.03 17.05 22.03
N ILE A 352 14.96 16.90 20.71
CA ILE A 352 14.63 15.61 20.08
C ILE A 352 15.58 14.48 20.47
N VAL A 353 16.84 14.78 20.81
CA VAL A 353 17.80 13.77 21.26
C VAL A 353 17.32 13.13 22.57
N ALA A 354 16.82 13.92 23.53
CA ALA A 354 16.26 13.39 24.76
C ALA A 354 14.95 12.64 24.51
N GLU A 355 14.09 13.14 23.62
CA GLU A 355 12.83 12.48 23.25
C GLU A 355 13.05 11.12 22.55
N VAL A 356 14.05 11.03 21.67
CA VAL A 356 14.47 9.77 21.02
C VAL A 356 14.89 8.75 22.07
N GLU A 357 15.73 9.14 23.03
CA GLU A 357 16.17 8.23 24.09
C GLU A 357 15.02 7.85 25.03
N ARG A 358 14.14 8.80 25.37
CA ARG A 358 12.94 8.55 26.18
C ARG A 358 12.05 7.49 25.53
N VAL A 359 11.68 7.65 24.27
CA VAL A 359 10.74 6.73 23.58
C VAL A 359 11.35 5.34 23.36
N ARG A 360 12.69 5.22 23.32
CA ARG A 360 13.40 3.94 23.24
C ARG A 360 13.53 3.21 24.58
N ALA A 361 13.52 3.94 25.70
CA ALA A 361 13.83 3.41 27.02
C ALA A 361 12.62 3.35 27.98
N ASP A 362 11.60 4.18 27.76
CA ASP A 362 10.40 4.21 28.60
C ASP A 362 9.57 2.93 28.42
N GLU A 363 9.57 2.08 29.45
CA GLU A 363 8.82 0.83 29.46
C GLU A 363 7.32 1.02 29.21
N ALA A 364 6.74 2.14 29.66
CA ALA A 364 5.32 2.43 29.46
C ALA A 364 5.04 2.80 27.99
N ALA A 365 5.91 3.59 27.36
CA ALA A 365 5.82 3.92 25.93
C ALA A 365 5.97 2.65 25.06
N ILE A 366 6.95 1.80 25.39
CA ILE A 366 7.18 0.52 24.70
C ILE A 366 5.96 -0.41 24.86
N ALA A 367 5.39 -0.50 26.07
CA ALA A 367 4.21 -1.32 26.33
C ALA A 367 2.98 -0.84 25.55
N ARG A 368 2.73 0.48 25.52
CA ARG A 368 1.64 1.09 24.72
C ARG A 368 1.83 0.79 23.23
N LEU A 369 3.03 1.01 22.70
CA LEU A 369 3.35 0.69 21.31
C LEU A 369 3.07 -0.77 21.01
N ARG A 370 3.59 -1.71 21.83
CA ARG A 370 3.37 -3.15 21.64
C ARG A 370 1.90 -3.54 21.66
N MET A 371 1.11 -2.94 22.55
CA MET A 371 -0.34 -3.18 22.60
C MET A 371 -1.00 -2.79 21.27
N TRP A 372 -0.69 -1.62 20.74
CA TRP A 372 -1.25 -1.16 19.46
C TRP A 372 -0.71 -1.93 18.26
N VAL A 373 0.57 -2.32 18.26
CA VAL A 373 1.15 -3.21 17.25
C VAL A 373 0.40 -4.54 17.22
N GLN A 374 0.20 -5.16 18.39
CA GLN A 374 -0.57 -6.40 18.52
C GLN A 374 -2.02 -6.21 18.06
N HIS A 375 -2.64 -5.08 18.36
CA HIS A 375 -4.02 -4.80 17.98
C HIS A 375 -4.19 -4.61 16.46
N TYR A 376 -3.28 -3.87 15.80
CA TYR A 376 -3.36 -3.61 14.36
C TYR A 376 -2.83 -4.75 13.49
N PHE A 377 -1.78 -5.45 13.93
CA PHE A 377 -1.03 -6.39 13.08
C PHE A 377 -0.80 -7.77 13.70
N GLY A 378 -1.12 -7.95 14.99
CA GLY A 378 -0.77 -9.17 15.72
C GLY A 378 0.73 -9.32 15.91
N ASP A 379 1.23 -10.55 15.74
CA ASP A 379 2.66 -10.86 15.78
C ASP A 379 3.38 -10.32 14.54
N THR A 380 4.25 -9.33 14.75
CA THR A 380 5.07 -8.68 13.72
C THR A 380 6.49 -9.23 13.64
N THR A 381 6.75 -10.41 14.20
CA THR A 381 8.03 -11.11 14.02
C THR A 381 8.27 -11.36 12.52
N PRO A 382 9.46 -11.05 11.97
CA PRO A 382 9.72 -11.21 10.54
C PRO A 382 9.38 -12.61 10.03
N GLY A 383 8.52 -12.67 9.02
CA GLY A 383 8.05 -13.90 8.36
C GLY A 383 6.69 -14.40 8.84
N VAL A 384 6.23 -14.01 10.03
CA VAL A 384 4.95 -14.50 10.58
C VAL A 384 3.75 -14.02 9.75
N ALA A 385 3.76 -12.76 9.29
CA ALA A 385 2.69 -12.25 8.44
C ALA A 385 2.66 -12.97 7.07
N THR A 386 3.83 -13.21 6.49
CA THR A 386 3.98 -14.02 5.27
C THR A 386 3.46 -15.44 5.45
N GLU A 387 3.75 -16.09 6.57
CA GLU A 387 3.22 -17.42 6.90
C GLU A 387 1.69 -17.41 7.04
N LYS A 388 1.13 -16.42 7.76
CA LYS A 388 -0.33 -16.25 7.89
C LYS A 388 -1.01 -16.01 6.55
N PHE A 389 -0.44 -15.18 5.69
CA PHE A 389 -0.96 -14.95 4.34
C PHE A 389 -0.99 -16.25 3.52
N HIS A 390 0.09 -17.03 3.56
CA HIS A 390 0.13 -18.31 2.87
C HIS A 390 -0.87 -19.33 3.46
N ALA A 391 -1.00 -19.38 4.79
CA ALA A 391 -1.98 -20.24 5.46
C ALA A 391 -3.42 -19.85 5.10
N ALA A 392 -3.72 -18.55 4.96
CA ALA A 392 -5.01 -18.06 4.52
C ALA A 392 -5.32 -18.49 3.07
N ILE A 393 -4.34 -18.37 2.16
CA ILE A 393 -4.49 -18.88 0.79
C ILE A 393 -4.72 -20.39 0.77
N GLU A 394 -3.92 -21.15 1.51
CA GLU A 394 -4.06 -22.61 1.66
C GLU A 394 -5.45 -23.00 2.16
N GLN A 395 -5.95 -22.33 3.19
CA GLN A 395 -7.30 -22.55 3.72
C GLN A 395 -8.37 -22.34 2.65
N LEU A 396 -8.23 -21.30 1.82
CA LEU A 396 -9.17 -21.02 0.73
C LEU A 396 -9.07 -22.03 -0.42
N MET A 397 -7.86 -22.52 -0.75
CA MET A 397 -7.67 -23.62 -1.71
C MET A 397 -8.41 -24.88 -1.25
N GLN A 398 -8.22 -25.29 0.01
CA GLN A 398 -8.90 -26.44 0.58
C GLN A 398 -10.42 -26.26 0.65
N LYS A 399 -10.89 -25.04 0.93
CA LYS A 399 -12.33 -24.72 0.87
C LYS A 399 -12.87 -24.84 -0.56
N TRP A 400 -12.11 -24.39 -1.56
CA TRP A 400 -12.49 -24.49 -2.96
C TRP A 400 -12.60 -25.96 -3.40
N ASP A 401 -11.60 -26.79 -3.07
CA ASP A 401 -11.64 -28.23 -3.40
C ASP A 401 -12.87 -28.93 -2.78
N ARG A 402 -13.26 -28.54 -1.56
CA ARG A 402 -14.49 -29.04 -0.93
C ARG A 402 -15.73 -28.62 -1.71
N TRP A 403 -15.86 -27.37 -2.13
CA TRP A 403 -17.01 -26.92 -2.94
C TRP A 403 -17.07 -27.66 -4.27
N GLN A 404 -15.94 -27.78 -4.97
CA GLN A 404 -15.86 -28.51 -6.23
C GLN A 404 -16.28 -29.99 -6.07
N ALA A 405 -15.87 -30.65 -4.99
CA ALA A 405 -16.26 -32.04 -4.72
C ALA A 405 -17.77 -32.19 -4.45
N HIS A 406 -18.42 -31.21 -3.82
CA HIS A 406 -19.87 -31.21 -3.62
C HIS A 406 -20.64 -30.98 -4.93
N GLU A 407 -20.12 -30.11 -5.82
CA GLU A 407 -20.73 -29.86 -7.14
C GLU A 407 -20.69 -31.09 -8.05
N ILE A 408 -19.60 -31.87 -8.04
CA ILE A 408 -19.47 -33.10 -8.85
C ILE A 408 -20.52 -34.17 -8.45
N GLY A 409 -21.02 -34.12 -7.21
CA GLY A 409 -22.10 -35.00 -6.71
C GLY A 409 -23.52 -34.48 -6.96
N SER A 410 -23.68 -33.24 -7.43
CA SER A 410 -24.98 -32.64 -7.76
C SER A 410 -25.25 -32.72 -9.27
N VAL A 411 -26.49 -33.07 -9.65
CA VAL A 411 -26.90 -33.08 -11.06
C VAL A 411 -26.73 -31.67 -11.63
N ARG A 412 -25.97 -31.55 -12.72
CA ARG A 412 -25.86 -30.32 -13.52
C ARG A 412 -27.23 -30.01 -14.12
N THR A 413 -27.95 -29.09 -13.50
CA THR A 413 -28.91 -28.23 -14.20
C THR A 413 -28.26 -26.86 -14.29
N ASP A 414 -28.45 -26.17 -15.40
CA ASP A 414 -27.89 -24.87 -15.75
C ASP A 414 -26.57 -25.01 -16.54
N GLU A 415 -26.76 -25.46 -17.79
CA GLU A 415 -26.12 -24.79 -18.92
C GLU A 415 -26.33 -23.28 -18.73
N ASP A 416 -25.23 -22.52 -18.71
CA ASP A 416 -25.29 -21.06 -18.82
C ASP A 416 -25.84 -20.73 -20.21
N ASP A 417 -27.18 -20.81 -20.35
CA ASP A 417 -27.97 -20.22 -21.44
C ASP A 417 -27.87 -18.69 -21.31
N ASP A 418 -26.76 -18.13 -21.76
CA ASP A 418 -26.70 -16.76 -22.29
C ASP A 418 -26.22 -16.88 -23.74
N ASP A 419 -27.11 -17.42 -24.57
CA ASP A 419 -27.06 -17.36 -26.04
C ASP A 419 -27.08 -15.90 -26.52
N GLU A 420 -26.27 -15.65 -27.57
CA GLU A 420 -26.56 -14.69 -28.65
C GLU A 420 -26.75 -13.18 -28.31
N GLU A 421 -25.67 -12.48 -27.95
CA GLU A 421 -25.51 -11.05 -28.34
C GLU A 421 -24.05 -10.74 -28.71
N ALA A 422 -23.60 -11.15 -29.90
CA ALA A 422 -22.36 -10.65 -30.49
C ALA A 422 -22.26 -10.84 -32.02
N ASP A 423 -23.26 -10.38 -32.76
CA ASP A 423 -23.09 -9.96 -34.16
C ASP A 423 -23.75 -8.60 -34.30
N GLU A 424 -22.97 -7.53 -34.08
CA GLU A 424 -23.10 -6.18 -34.66
C GLU A 424 -22.26 -5.19 -33.84
N GLU A 425 -20.98 -5.04 -34.20
CA GLU A 425 -20.25 -3.75 -34.12
C GLU A 425 -18.84 -3.93 -34.74
N GLU A 426 -18.81 -4.26 -36.03
CA GLU A 426 -17.71 -3.85 -36.92
C GLU A 426 -18.26 -2.83 -37.92
N VAL A 427 -18.15 -1.54 -37.58
CA VAL A 427 -17.91 -0.41 -38.50
C VAL A 427 -17.06 0.65 -37.82
#